data_AF-A0AAC8QBW0-F1
#
_entry.id   AF-A0AAC8QBW0-F1
#
_cell.length_a   1.000
_cell.length_b   1.000
_cell.length_c   1.000
_cell.angle_alpha   90.00
_cell.angle_beta   90.00
_cell.angle_gamma   90.00
#
_symmetry.space_group_name_H-M   'P 1'
#
loop_
_entity.id
_entity.type
_entity.pdbx_description
1 polymer ?
#
loop_
_entity_poly.entity_id
_entity_poly.type
_entity_poly.pdbx_seq_one_letter_code
_entity_poly.pdbx_strand_id
1 'polypeptide(L)'
;MNVRLLAALLCLAAVSTGCIINNNGHDHDTDPQPGDVSFLWSFAGASTAGRCTDVPEVRKVRITIPGQTLLNGGIYPCNTSGVDGITLSNFAPGGYNYTVEALGYSDEVLYTANGAFTVNGNKQVSTTLAPVTRPPAPGDVTFLWAFSGSPLRHCADVPEVRKVRITIPGQTLLNGGIYACNTTGVDGIILRAFAPGGYGYTVDALGSSDEVLYSAGGSFTVNGDRQVNVVLAPFTPPPAPGDVTFLWTFSDGRCADVPDVKSIRISIPGETLANGGIYPCNTSGVDGIVLHDFRPGAYSFTLEAISYSGTVLYTGSGSFTVNGDIRVNYTLTPSGGPSSYAYVSWTFPPNTTSPNPTCAQAGVVSVDVSIDGGAWTRLSCMDGAGANQIRSPYLPPGSHTIAFIGVGSGGQHYYYTQSTMETRAGAPVSVSYLLRPVGGMALRWELREGSVTRTCAQAGVTTMAINLQNTATGEYVYGAAGDAQPCTGAPILYNYLEPGNYRVYIRGTGPDVFYTNEDGSPVTLTVKAFELKSSADAVTIVLMRK
;
A
#
# COMPACT_ATOMS: atom_id res chain seq x y z
N MET A 1 -79.60 -120.28 -38.13
CA MET A 1 -79.28 -121.08 -39.33
C MET A 1 -78.04 -120.49 -39.99
N ASN A 2 -76.99 -121.32 -40.08
CA ASN A 2 -75.72 -121.21 -40.83
C ASN A 2 -74.81 -119.97 -40.67
N VAL A 3 -73.47 -120.01 -40.51
CA VAL A 3 -72.37 -120.95 -40.15
C VAL A 3 -71.13 -120.54 -40.97
N ARG A 4 -70.05 -120.18 -40.25
CA ARG A 4 -68.60 -120.29 -40.59
C ARG A 4 -68.05 -119.44 -41.75
N LEU A 5 -66.85 -118.86 -41.68
CA LEU A 5 -65.47 -119.39 -41.55
C LEU A 5 -64.55 -118.14 -41.33
N LEU A 6 -63.37 -118.08 -40.72
CA LEU A 6 -62.36 -119.04 -40.27
C LEU A 6 -61.30 -118.28 -39.41
N ALA A 7 -60.78 -118.95 -38.36
CA ALA A 7 -59.42 -118.94 -37.74
C ALA A 7 -58.43 -117.76 -37.99
N ALA A 8 -57.56 -117.34 -37.06
CA ALA A 8 -56.77 -118.13 -36.10
C ALA A 8 -56.06 -117.25 -35.02
N LEU A 9 -55.94 -117.80 -33.79
CA LEU A 9 -54.94 -117.58 -32.71
C LEU A 9 -54.72 -116.14 -32.18
N LEU A 10 -55.12 -115.71 -30.96
CA LEU A 10 -54.89 -116.23 -29.57
C LEU A 10 -53.40 -116.60 -29.34
N CYS A 11 -52.59 -116.02 -28.43
CA CYS A 11 -52.74 -115.41 -27.10
C CYS A 11 -51.54 -114.44 -26.85
N LEU A 12 -51.53 -113.43 -25.98
CA LEU A 12 -51.60 -113.52 -24.51
C LEU A 12 -51.85 -112.13 -23.84
N ALA A 13 -52.78 -112.14 -22.86
CA ALA A 13 -52.94 -111.35 -21.62
C ALA A 13 -52.91 -109.80 -21.67
N ALA A 14 -53.95 -108.99 -21.45
CA ALA A 14 -55.08 -108.92 -20.48
C ALA A 14 -54.71 -108.42 -19.07
N VAL A 15 -55.10 -107.16 -18.73
CA VAL A 15 -55.77 -106.68 -17.47
C VAL A 15 -56.36 -105.26 -17.76
N SER A 16 -57.66 -105.09 -18.08
CA SER A 16 -58.77 -104.53 -17.25
C SER A 16 -58.38 -103.38 -16.30
N THR A 17 -59.03 -102.20 -16.23
CA THR A 17 -60.45 -101.85 -16.00
C THR A 17 -60.64 -100.34 -16.33
N GLY A 18 -61.73 -99.85 -16.93
CA GLY A 18 -63.03 -99.58 -16.29
C GLY A 18 -63.22 -98.07 -15.99
N CYS A 19 -64.16 -97.42 -16.69
CA CYS A 19 -64.54 -95.99 -16.59
C CYS A 19 -65.10 -95.58 -15.22
N ILE A 20 -64.91 -94.32 -14.81
CA ILE A 20 -65.92 -93.52 -14.08
C ILE A 20 -65.82 -92.03 -14.51
N ILE A 21 -66.92 -91.47 -15.02
CA ILE A 21 -67.20 -90.03 -15.04
C ILE A 21 -67.87 -89.71 -13.70
N ASN A 22 -67.31 -88.76 -12.94
CA ASN A 22 -67.94 -88.19 -11.76
C ASN A 22 -67.93 -86.66 -11.88
N ASN A 23 -69.11 -86.05 -11.81
CA ASN A 23 -69.35 -84.62 -11.83
C ASN A 23 -69.93 -84.24 -10.47
N ASN A 24 -69.24 -83.42 -9.69
CA ASN A 24 -69.79 -82.66 -8.55
C ASN A 24 -68.78 -81.59 -8.12
N GLY A 25 -69.23 -80.33 -8.11
CA GLY A 25 -68.40 -79.16 -7.86
C GLY A 25 -68.08 -78.90 -6.39
N HIS A 26 -66.93 -78.27 -6.16
CA HIS A 26 -66.66 -77.36 -5.06
C HIS A 26 -65.36 -76.60 -5.36
N ASP A 27 -65.39 -75.30 -5.11
CA ASP A 27 -64.27 -74.38 -4.93
C ASP A 27 -63.11 -74.36 -5.95
N HIS A 28 -63.10 -73.26 -6.71
CA HIS A 28 -61.92 -72.46 -7.06
C HIS A 28 -60.55 -73.11 -6.83
N ASP A 29 -60.07 -73.87 -7.81
CA ASP A 29 -58.64 -73.99 -8.06
C ASP A 29 -58.39 -73.46 -9.47
N THR A 30 -57.76 -72.29 -9.53
CA THR A 30 -57.50 -71.54 -10.75
C THR A 30 -56.54 -72.34 -11.62
N ASP A 31 -57.08 -73.05 -12.61
CA ASP A 31 -56.26 -73.67 -13.65
C ASP A 31 -55.39 -72.55 -14.25
N PRO A 32 -54.05 -72.67 -14.23
CA PRO A 32 -53.17 -71.59 -14.61
C PRO A 32 -53.51 -71.12 -16.02
N GLN A 33 -53.95 -69.87 -16.18
CA GLN A 33 -54.36 -69.38 -17.49
C GLN A 33 -53.18 -68.76 -18.25
N PRO A 34 -52.98 -69.10 -19.54
CA PRO A 34 -52.12 -68.32 -20.41
C PRO A 34 -52.57 -66.85 -20.42
N GLY A 35 -51.65 -65.93 -20.64
CA GLY A 35 -51.97 -64.50 -20.60
C GLY A 35 -50.97 -63.60 -21.29
N ASP A 36 -51.42 -62.39 -21.57
CA ASP A 36 -50.62 -61.32 -22.14
C ASP A 36 -49.90 -60.54 -21.03
N VAL A 37 -48.69 -60.07 -21.32
CA VAL A 37 -47.84 -59.37 -20.37
C VAL A 37 -47.52 -57.96 -20.89
N SER A 38 -48.04 -56.94 -20.20
CA SER A 38 -47.78 -55.53 -20.48
C SER A 38 -46.59 -55.02 -19.66
N PHE A 39 -45.47 -54.74 -20.31
CA PHE A 39 -44.33 -54.06 -19.72
C PHE A 39 -44.51 -52.55 -19.79
N LEU A 40 -44.34 -51.86 -18.67
CA LEU A 40 -44.21 -50.41 -18.57
C LEU A 40 -42.83 -50.09 -17.99
N TRP A 41 -42.09 -49.19 -18.63
CA TRP A 41 -40.76 -48.78 -18.14
C TRP A 41 -40.72 -47.33 -17.73
N SER A 42 -39.88 -47.03 -16.73
CA SER A 42 -39.50 -45.68 -16.36
C SER A 42 -37.99 -45.55 -16.12
N PHE A 43 -37.46 -44.33 -16.13
CA PHE A 43 -36.02 -44.05 -15.99
C PHE A 43 -35.70 -43.36 -14.66
N ALA A 44 -34.84 -43.98 -13.85
CA ALA A 44 -34.39 -43.39 -12.60
C ALA A 44 -33.56 -42.13 -12.86
N GLY A 45 -33.90 -41.03 -12.16
CA GLY A 45 -33.20 -39.75 -12.26
C GLY A 45 -33.75 -38.75 -13.29
N ALA A 46 -34.73 -39.14 -14.13
CA ALA A 46 -35.38 -38.20 -15.04
C ALA A 46 -36.45 -37.37 -14.32
N SER A 47 -36.61 -36.10 -14.72
CA SER A 47 -37.05 -35.03 -13.81
C SER A 47 -38.55 -34.91 -13.52
N THR A 48 -39.47 -35.73 -14.06
CA THR A 48 -40.89 -35.63 -13.60
C THR A 48 -41.81 -36.83 -13.82
N ALA A 49 -41.44 -37.86 -14.59
CA ALA A 49 -42.21 -39.12 -14.62
C ALA A 49 -41.39 -40.35 -15.04
N GLY A 50 -40.08 -40.18 -15.28
CA GLY A 50 -39.23 -41.26 -15.79
C GLY A 50 -39.64 -41.70 -17.19
N ARG A 51 -40.26 -40.84 -18.01
CA ARG A 51 -40.84 -41.23 -19.30
C ARG A 51 -39.82 -41.20 -20.43
N CYS A 52 -40.13 -41.84 -21.55
CA CYS A 52 -39.27 -41.79 -22.74
C CYS A 52 -39.08 -40.38 -23.31
N THR A 53 -40.03 -39.47 -23.06
CA THR A 53 -39.90 -38.05 -23.40
C THR A 53 -38.87 -37.31 -22.54
N ASP A 54 -38.58 -37.83 -21.35
CA ASP A 54 -37.70 -37.19 -20.37
C ASP A 54 -36.23 -37.58 -20.56
N VAL A 55 -35.95 -38.58 -21.41
CA VAL A 55 -34.60 -39.10 -21.74
C VAL A 55 -34.40 -39.14 -23.26
N PRO A 56 -34.23 -37.99 -23.92
CA PRO A 56 -34.18 -37.89 -25.40
C PRO A 56 -33.03 -38.67 -26.05
N GLU A 57 -32.04 -39.10 -25.26
CA GLU A 57 -30.97 -40.00 -25.66
C GLU A 57 -31.42 -41.44 -25.92
N VAL A 58 -32.52 -41.91 -25.31
CA VAL A 58 -33.03 -43.29 -25.48
C VAL A 58 -33.91 -43.39 -26.72
N ARG A 59 -33.57 -44.30 -27.64
CA ARG A 59 -34.33 -44.54 -28.88
C ARG A 59 -35.13 -45.83 -28.86
N LYS A 60 -34.55 -46.89 -28.32
CA LYS A 60 -35.15 -48.23 -28.32
C LYS A 60 -35.03 -48.84 -26.93
N VAL A 61 -35.91 -49.78 -26.62
CA VAL A 61 -35.87 -50.62 -25.42
C VAL A 61 -35.79 -52.08 -25.89
N ARG A 62 -34.79 -52.79 -25.39
CA ARG A 62 -34.62 -54.23 -25.60
C ARG A 62 -35.11 -54.98 -24.37
N ILE A 63 -35.99 -55.95 -24.57
CA ILE A 63 -36.45 -56.89 -23.55
C ILE A 63 -35.90 -58.27 -23.91
N THR A 64 -35.26 -58.92 -22.93
CA THR A 64 -34.76 -60.28 -23.04
C THR A 64 -35.43 -61.14 -21.99
N ILE A 65 -36.11 -62.22 -22.42
CA ILE A 65 -36.71 -63.24 -21.54
C ILE A 65 -36.06 -64.58 -21.90
N PRO A 66 -35.23 -65.18 -21.03
CA PRO A 66 -34.56 -66.43 -21.34
C PRO A 66 -35.53 -67.54 -21.73
N GLY A 67 -35.23 -68.25 -22.83
CA GLY A 67 -36.07 -69.33 -23.35
C GLY A 67 -37.30 -68.88 -24.12
N GLN A 68 -37.51 -67.57 -24.32
CA GLN A 68 -38.58 -67.03 -25.15
C GLN A 68 -38.02 -66.36 -26.41
N THR A 69 -38.69 -66.53 -27.55
CA THR A 69 -38.39 -65.79 -28.78
C THR A 69 -39.42 -64.68 -28.94
N LEU A 70 -39.01 -63.44 -28.70
CA LEU A 70 -39.88 -62.28 -28.79
C LEU A 70 -39.92 -61.72 -30.22
N LEU A 71 -41.06 -61.14 -30.60
CA LEU A 71 -41.20 -60.41 -31.86
C LEU A 71 -40.14 -59.29 -31.96
N ASN A 72 -39.65 -59.01 -33.17
CA ASN A 72 -38.58 -58.04 -33.43
C ASN A 72 -37.27 -58.29 -32.64
N GLY A 73 -37.01 -59.54 -32.25
CA GLY A 73 -35.84 -59.88 -31.44
C GLY A 73 -35.86 -59.23 -30.05
N GLY A 74 -37.04 -58.84 -29.55
CA GLY A 74 -37.22 -58.16 -28.27
C GLY A 74 -36.89 -56.66 -28.28
N ILE A 75 -36.67 -56.04 -29.44
CA ILE A 75 -36.35 -54.61 -29.56
C ILE A 75 -37.60 -53.82 -29.98
N TYR A 76 -37.95 -52.82 -29.17
CA TYR A 76 -39.13 -51.98 -29.35
C TYR A 76 -38.76 -50.49 -29.29
N PRO A 77 -39.50 -49.58 -29.95
CA PRO A 77 -39.35 -48.15 -29.73
C PRO A 77 -39.58 -47.79 -28.26
N CYS A 78 -38.88 -46.78 -27.73
CA CYS A 78 -39.04 -46.36 -26.33
C CYS A 78 -40.50 -46.01 -26.01
N ASN A 79 -41.18 -45.29 -26.90
CA ASN A 79 -42.62 -45.06 -26.82
C ASN A 79 -43.32 -45.84 -27.92
N THR A 80 -44.24 -46.74 -27.57
CA THR A 80 -45.07 -47.49 -28.51
C THR A 80 -46.52 -47.03 -28.37
N SER A 81 -47.06 -46.40 -29.42
CA SER A 81 -48.47 -45.99 -29.49
C SER A 81 -48.93 -45.08 -28.33
N GLY A 82 -48.05 -44.18 -27.86
CA GLY A 82 -48.35 -43.24 -26.77
C GLY A 82 -48.10 -43.79 -25.36
N VAL A 83 -47.62 -45.03 -25.24
CA VAL A 83 -47.28 -45.67 -23.96
C VAL A 83 -45.78 -45.96 -23.89
N ASP A 84 -45.16 -45.69 -22.74
CA ASP A 84 -43.77 -46.05 -22.45
C ASP A 84 -43.72 -47.52 -22.00
N GLY A 85 -43.98 -48.41 -22.96
CA GLY A 85 -44.22 -49.82 -22.71
C GLY A 85 -44.58 -50.63 -23.94
N ILE A 86 -44.72 -51.94 -23.77
CA ILE A 86 -45.18 -52.89 -24.80
C ILE A 86 -46.01 -54.01 -24.17
N THR A 87 -47.01 -54.53 -24.88
CA THR A 87 -47.72 -55.76 -24.49
C THR A 87 -47.25 -56.91 -25.35
N LEU A 88 -46.82 -58.00 -24.71
CA LEU A 88 -46.34 -59.23 -25.33
C LEU A 88 -47.39 -60.33 -25.07
N SER A 89 -47.84 -61.02 -26.10
CA SER A 89 -48.99 -61.93 -25.99
C SER A 89 -48.62 -63.41 -25.86
N ASN A 90 -49.57 -64.21 -25.37
CA ASN A 90 -49.53 -65.68 -25.35
C ASN A 90 -48.43 -66.31 -24.47
N PHE A 91 -48.20 -65.80 -23.27
CA PHE A 91 -47.30 -66.48 -22.33
C PHE A 91 -48.00 -67.71 -21.74
N ALA A 92 -47.30 -68.83 -21.72
CA ALA A 92 -47.74 -69.99 -20.95
C ALA A 92 -47.75 -69.65 -19.44
N PRO A 93 -48.60 -70.30 -18.64
CA PRO A 93 -48.58 -70.10 -17.21
C PRO A 93 -47.24 -70.54 -16.62
N GLY A 94 -46.63 -69.70 -15.78
CA GLY A 94 -45.31 -69.97 -15.22
C GLY A 94 -44.53 -68.72 -14.81
N GLY A 95 -43.36 -68.94 -14.20
CA GLY A 95 -42.43 -67.88 -13.80
C GLY A 95 -41.39 -67.57 -14.87
N TYR A 96 -41.11 -66.29 -15.08
CA TYR A 96 -40.18 -65.78 -16.08
C TYR A 96 -39.26 -64.73 -15.47
N ASN A 97 -37.97 -64.80 -15.80
CA ASN A 97 -37.01 -63.74 -15.54
C ASN A 97 -36.87 -62.87 -16.79
N TYR A 98 -36.57 -61.59 -16.61
CA TYR A 98 -36.36 -60.67 -17.72
C TYR A 98 -35.25 -59.65 -17.45
N THR A 99 -34.67 -59.16 -18.54
CA THR A 99 -33.77 -58.00 -18.57
C THR A 99 -34.36 -56.96 -19.51
N VAL A 100 -34.38 -55.70 -19.09
CA VAL A 100 -34.77 -54.55 -19.92
C VAL A 100 -33.59 -53.60 -20.04
N GLU A 101 -33.19 -53.29 -21.28
CA GLU A 101 -32.09 -52.38 -21.61
C GLU A 101 -32.63 -51.23 -22.46
N ALA A 102 -32.35 -50.00 -22.08
CA ALA A 102 -32.64 -48.83 -22.90
C ALA A 102 -31.40 -48.43 -23.69
N LEU A 103 -31.57 -48.31 -25.01
CA LEU A 103 -30.49 -48.15 -25.97
C LEU A 103 -30.47 -46.75 -26.58
N GLY A 104 -29.27 -46.19 -26.70
CA GLY A 104 -29.01 -44.90 -27.33
C GLY A 104 -28.87 -44.97 -28.85
N TYR A 105 -28.25 -43.95 -29.44
CA TYR A 105 -28.16 -43.79 -30.91
C TYR A 105 -27.20 -44.77 -31.57
N SER A 106 -26.19 -45.25 -30.86
CA SER A 106 -25.21 -46.24 -31.32
C SER A 106 -25.51 -47.64 -30.78
N ASP A 107 -26.76 -47.89 -30.36
CA ASP A 107 -27.21 -49.10 -29.68
C ASP A 107 -26.45 -49.40 -28.36
N GLU A 108 -25.83 -48.38 -27.75
CA GLU A 108 -25.21 -48.44 -26.43
C GLU A 108 -26.26 -48.53 -25.31
N VAL A 109 -26.02 -49.34 -24.28
CA VAL A 109 -26.94 -49.48 -23.13
C VAL A 109 -26.78 -48.27 -22.21
N LEU A 110 -27.81 -47.44 -22.12
CA LEU A 110 -27.85 -46.23 -21.30
C LEU A 110 -28.49 -46.48 -19.94
N TYR A 111 -29.51 -47.33 -19.89
CA TYR A 111 -30.19 -47.73 -18.66
C TYR A 111 -30.49 -49.24 -18.67
N THR A 112 -30.53 -49.86 -17.50
CA THR A 112 -30.84 -51.30 -17.38
C THR A 112 -31.69 -51.62 -16.15
N ALA A 113 -32.52 -52.66 -16.26
CA ALA A 113 -33.24 -53.28 -15.15
C ALA A 113 -33.33 -54.79 -15.35
N ASN A 114 -33.35 -55.53 -14.24
CA ASN A 114 -33.62 -56.97 -14.22
C ASN A 114 -34.79 -57.24 -13.29
N GLY A 115 -35.60 -58.25 -13.60
CA GLY A 115 -36.72 -58.64 -12.75
C GLY A 115 -37.29 -60.01 -13.09
N ALA A 116 -38.41 -60.34 -12.44
CA ALA A 116 -39.14 -61.57 -12.67
C ALA A 116 -40.66 -61.32 -12.59
N PHE A 117 -41.45 -62.13 -13.28
CA PHE A 117 -42.91 -62.12 -13.20
C PHE A 117 -43.48 -63.54 -13.33
N THR A 118 -44.73 -63.72 -12.90
CA THR A 118 -45.46 -64.99 -13.04
C THR A 118 -46.74 -64.74 -13.84
N VAL A 119 -47.03 -65.64 -14.77
CA VAL A 119 -48.21 -65.61 -15.64
C VAL A 119 -49.25 -66.58 -15.09
N ASN A 120 -50.42 -66.04 -14.78
CA ASN A 120 -51.66 -66.76 -14.47
C ASN A 120 -52.82 -65.83 -14.88
N GLY A 121 -53.04 -65.72 -16.18
CA GLY A 121 -53.81 -64.66 -16.83
C GLY A 121 -52.97 -63.41 -17.16
N ASN A 122 -53.64 -62.38 -17.70
CA ASN A 122 -52.99 -61.14 -18.14
C ASN A 122 -52.27 -60.43 -16.99
N LYS A 123 -51.06 -59.93 -17.24
CA LYS A 123 -50.18 -59.34 -16.22
C LYS A 123 -49.60 -58.01 -16.67
N GLN A 124 -49.50 -57.05 -15.76
CA GLN A 124 -48.70 -55.85 -15.95
C GLN A 124 -47.39 -55.94 -15.14
N VAL A 125 -46.28 -55.57 -15.77
CA VAL A 125 -44.93 -55.50 -15.18
C VAL A 125 -44.44 -54.06 -15.32
N SER A 126 -44.24 -53.38 -14.19
CA SER A 126 -43.67 -52.03 -14.17
C SER A 126 -42.22 -52.09 -13.70
N THR A 127 -41.29 -51.52 -14.48
CA THR A 127 -39.85 -51.59 -14.22
C THR A 127 -39.20 -50.21 -14.30
N THR A 128 -38.39 -49.86 -13.31
CA THR A 128 -37.60 -48.62 -13.33
C THR A 128 -36.16 -48.96 -13.70
N LEU A 129 -35.66 -48.44 -14.82
CA LEU A 129 -34.30 -48.66 -15.29
C LEU A 129 -33.34 -47.66 -14.63
N ALA A 130 -32.23 -48.17 -14.12
CA ALA A 130 -31.17 -47.36 -13.54
C ALA A 130 -30.13 -46.98 -14.62
N PRO A 131 -29.55 -45.77 -14.58
CA PRO A 131 -28.47 -45.39 -15.48
C PRO A 131 -27.31 -46.39 -15.38
N VAL A 132 -26.77 -46.82 -16.51
CA VAL A 132 -25.53 -47.58 -16.53
C VAL A 132 -24.39 -46.61 -16.23
N THR A 133 -23.82 -46.70 -15.02
CA THR A 133 -22.63 -45.90 -14.67
C THR A 133 -21.43 -46.41 -15.47
N ARG A 134 -21.09 -45.73 -16.57
CA ARG A 134 -19.84 -45.99 -17.29
C ARG A 134 -18.68 -45.47 -16.43
N PRO A 135 -17.61 -46.25 -16.21
CA PRO A 135 -16.39 -45.71 -15.61
C PRO A 135 -15.90 -44.52 -16.44
N PRO A 136 -15.51 -43.39 -15.83
CA PRO A 136 -14.92 -42.29 -16.59
C PRO A 136 -13.68 -42.82 -17.33
N ALA A 137 -13.56 -42.44 -18.60
CA ALA A 137 -12.42 -42.83 -19.41
C ALA A 137 -11.20 -41.93 -19.09
N PRO A 138 -9.98 -42.47 -19.14
CA PRO A 138 -8.78 -41.64 -19.21
C PRO A 138 -8.88 -40.62 -20.35
N GLY A 139 -8.26 -39.44 -20.20
CA GLY A 139 -8.34 -38.36 -21.18
C GLY A 139 -7.03 -37.58 -21.34
N ASP A 140 -6.89 -36.91 -22.48
CA ASP A 140 -5.79 -35.99 -22.75
C ASP A 140 -6.11 -34.59 -22.18
N VAL A 141 -5.11 -33.91 -21.64
CA VAL A 141 -5.23 -32.60 -20.99
C VAL A 141 -4.39 -31.56 -21.75
N THR A 142 -5.07 -30.60 -22.37
CA THR A 142 -4.46 -29.47 -23.08
C THR A 142 -4.29 -28.28 -22.13
N PHE A 143 -3.05 -27.92 -21.81
CA PHE A 143 -2.72 -26.67 -21.13
C PHE A 143 -2.50 -25.57 -22.16
N LEU A 144 -3.19 -24.44 -22.01
CA LEU A 144 -2.91 -23.21 -22.74
C LEU A 144 -2.50 -22.14 -21.72
N TRP A 145 -1.44 -21.38 -21.98
CA TRP A 145 -0.96 -20.32 -21.10
C TRP A 145 -0.92 -18.95 -21.78
N ALA A 146 -1.17 -17.92 -21.00
CA ALA A 146 -0.99 -16.52 -21.35
C ALA A 146 -0.37 -15.77 -20.16
N PHE A 147 0.19 -14.59 -20.39
CA PHE A 147 0.81 -13.76 -19.37
C PHE A 147 -0.08 -12.56 -19.06
N SER A 148 -0.18 -12.21 -17.77
CA SER A 148 -0.99 -11.08 -17.32
C SER A 148 -0.55 -9.78 -18.01
N GLY A 149 -1.54 -8.96 -18.37
CA GLY A 149 -1.42 -7.72 -19.13
C GLY A 149 -2.78 -7.31 -19.69
N SER A 150 -2.91 -6.09 -20.22
CA SER A 150 -4.11 -5.65 -20.95
C SER A 150 -3.71 -5.09 -22.32
N PRO A 151 -3.84 -5.84 -23.43
CA PRO A 151 -4.39 -7.20 -23.52
C PRO A 151 -3.48 -8.27 -22.90
N LEU A 152 -3.99 -9.49 -22.72
CA LEU A 152 -3.18 -10.66 -22.33
C LEU A 152 -2.02 -10.82 -23.32
N ARG A 153 -0.84 -11.14 -22.78
CA ARG A 153 0.38 -11.29 -23.55
C ARG A 153 0.65 -12.77 -23.84
N HIS A 154 1.23 -13.04 -24.98
CA HIS A 154 1.57 -14.38 -25.48
C HIS A 154 3.09 -14.60 -25.43
N CYS A 155 3.57 -15.81 -25.67
CA CYS A 155 5.01 -16.11 -25.63
C CYS A 155 5.83 -15.26 -26.60
N ALA A 156 5.23 -14.81 -27.70
CA ALA A 156 5.86 -13.87 -28.63
C ALA A 156 6.06 -12.46 -28.04
N ASP A 157 5.26 -12.07 -27.05
CA ASP A 157 5.27 -10.75 -26.41
C ASP A 157 6.15 -10.68 -25.16
N VAL A 158 6.67 -11.82 -24.67
CA VAL A 158 7.55 -11.93 -23.49
C VAL A 158 8.87 -12.63 -23.83
N PRO A 159 9.76 -11.99 -24.62
CA PRO A 159 10.99 -12.61 -25.13
C PRO A 159 11.97 -13.05 -24.04
N GLU A 160 11.81 -12.57 -22.80
CA GLU A 160 12.54 -13.01 -21.63
C GLU A 160 12.22 -14.46 -21.21
N VAL A 161 11.02 -14.97 -21.53
CA VAL A 161 10.61 -16.34 -21.21
C VAL A 161 11.15 -17.32 -22.25
N ARG A 162 11.90 -18.31 -21.80
CA ARG A 162 12.51 -19.35 -22.67
C ARG A 162 11.76 -20.66 -22.62
N LYS A 163 11.28 -21.05 -21.45
CA LYS A 163 10.64 -22.35 -21.23
C LYS A 163 9.55 -22.25 -20.18
N VAL A 164 8.60 -23.17 -20.23
CA VAL A 164 7.50 -23.30 -19.27
C VAL A 164 7.64 -24.65 -18.57
N ARG A 165 7.60 -24.63 -17.24
CA ARG A 165 7.62 -25.82 -16.40
C ARG A 165 6.21 -26.06 -15.84
N ILE A 166 5.64 -27.22 -16.11
CA ILE A 166 4.40 -27.70 -15.49
C ILE A 166 4.77 -28.72 -14.42
N THR A 167 4.25 -28.54 -13.22
CA THR A 167 4.37 -29.51 -12.13
C THR A 167 2.98 -29.98 -11.72
N ILE A 168 2.74 -31.29 -11.78
CA ILE A 168 1.51 -31.92 -11.27
C ILE A 168 1.95 -32.91 -10.18
N PRO A 169 1.64 -32.65 -8.89
CA PRO A 169 2.08 -33.52 -7.80
C PRO A 169 1.69 -34.99 -8.02
N GLY A 170 2.66 -35.88 -7.87
CA GLY A 170 2.46 -37.32 -8.06
C GLY A 170 2.42 -37.79 -9.52
N GLN A 171 2.63 -36.90 -10.50
CA GLN A 171 2.73 -37.26 -11.91
C GLN A 171 4.15 -37.02 -12.43
N THR A 172 4.68 -37.98 -13.19
CA THR A 172 5.94 -37.82 -13.93
C THR A 172 5.62 -37.41 -15.36
N LEU A 173 5.86 -36.14 -15.68
CA LEU A 173 5.60 -35.61 -17.01
C LEU A 173 6.79 -35.82 -17.95
N LEU A 174 6.51 -35.93 -19.26
CA LEU A 174 7.54 -35.98 -20.29
C LEU A 174 8.46 -34.74 -20.19
N ASN A 175 9.75 -34.91 -20.49
CA ASN A 175 10.78 -33.87 -20.36
C ASN A 175 10.90 -33.25 -18.95
N GLY A 176 10.51 -33.99 -17.91
CA GLY A 176 10.48 -33.48 -16.54
C GLY A 176 9.48 -32.33 -16.34
N GLY A 177 8.47 -32.23 -17.21
CA GLY A 177 7.48 -31.15 -17.20
C GLY A 177 7.97 -29.84 -17.82
N ILE A 178 9.13 -29.81 -18.48
CA ILE A 178 9.69 -28.61 -19.09
C ILE A 178 9.41 -28.62 -20.60
N TYR A 179 8.78 -27.55 -21.09
CA TYR A 179 8.36 -27.36 -22.47
C TYR A 179 8.82 -25.99 -23.00
N ALA A 180 8.92 -25.84 -24.31
CA ALA A 180 9.14 -24.52 -24.91
C ALA A 180 7.92 -23.61 -24.66
N CYS A 181 8.13 -22.31 -24.52
CA CYS A 181 7.04 -21.36 -24.29
C CYS A 181 6.00 -21.44 -25.43
N ASN A 182 6.45 -21.46 -26.68
CA ASN A 182 5.59 -21.71 -27.82
C ASN A 182 5.89 -23.12 -28.37
N THR A 183 4.88 -23.99 -28.42
CA THR A 183 5.00 -25.30 -29.06
C THR A 183 4.11 -25.33 -30.30
N THR A 184 4.71 -25.60 -31.47
CA THR A 184 3.96 -25.80 -32.72
C THR A 184 2.94 -24.68 -33.07
N GLY A 185 3.26 -23.42 -32.75
CA GLY A 185 2.39 -22.28 -33.03
C GLY A 185 1.27 -22.03 -32.01
N VAL A 186 1.29 -22.75 -30.88
CA VAL A 186 0.36 -22.57 -29.77
C VAL A 186 1.13 -22.32 -28.48
N ASP A 187 0.65 -21.39 -27.67
CA ASP A 187 1.15 -21.14 -26.31
C ASP A 187 0.54 -22.16 -25.35
N GLY A 188 0.97 -23.41 -25.47
CA GLY A 188 0.38 -24.53 -24.74
C GLY A 188 1.06 -25.88 -24.99
N ILE A 189 0.54 -26.93 -24.36
CA ILE A 189 0.96 -28.33 -24.56
C ILE A 189 -0.22 -29.29 -24.31
N ILE A 190 -0.21 -30.44 -24.97
CA ILE A 190 -1.14 -31.55 -24.69
C ILE A 190 -0.41 -32.62 -23.90
N LEU A 191 -0.87 -32.89 -22.67
CA LEU A 191 -0.39 -33.97 -21.81
C LEU A 191 -1.36 -35.14 -21.92
N ARG A 192 -0.86 -36.35 -22.18
CA ARG A 192 -1.72 -37.48 -22.58
C ARG A 192 -2.01 -38.47 -21.45
N ALA A 193 -3.13 -39.20 -21.60
CA ALA A 193 -3.48 -40.38 -20.82
C ALA A 193 -3.59 -40.17 -19.30
N PHE A 194 -4.25 -39.10 -18.85
CA PHE A 194 -4.54 -38.90 -17.44
C PHE A 194 -5.65 -39.84 -16.98
N ALA A 195 -5.42 -40.53 -15.85
CA ALA A 195 -6.48 -41.28 -15.20
C ALA A 195 -7.62 -40.34 -14.76
N PRO A 196 -8.86 -40.82 -14.67
CA PRO A 196 -9.94 -40.02 -14.11
C PRO A 196 -9.64 -39.60 -12.67
N GLY A 197 -9.84 -38.32 -12.35
CA GLY A 197 -9.55 -37.80 -11.02
C GLY A 197 -9.30 -36.30 -10.97
N GLY A 198 -9.12 -35.78 -9.75
CA GLY A 198 -8.75 -34.39 -9.50
C GLY A 198 -7.22 -34.23 -9.37
N TYR A 199 -6.69 -33.18 -9.98
CA TYR A 199 -5.26 -32.88 -10.02
C TYR A 199 -5.02 -31.41 -9.65
N GLY A 200 -4.03 -31.16 -8.81
CA GLY A 200 -3.44 -29.83 -8.64
C GLY A 200 -2.29 -29.62 -9.62
N TYR A 201 -2.00 -28.37 -9.98
CA TYR A 201 -0.86 -28.04 -10.84
C TYR A 201 -0.22 -26.70 -10.48
N THR A 202 1.05 -26.54 -10.84
CA THR A 202 1.73 -25.24 -10.99
C THR A 202 2.32 -25.12 -12.39
N VAL A 203 2.29 -23.92 -12.95
CA VAL A 203 2.92 -23.55 -14.22
C VAL A 203 3.85 -22.37 -13.95
N ASP A 204 5.15 -22.57 -14.21
CA ASP A 204 6.19 -21.56 -14.05
C ASP A 204 6.80 -21.22 -15.41
N ALA A 205 6.86 -19.93 -15.74
CA ALA A 205 7.57 -19.44 -16.92
C ALA A 205 8.99 -19.04 -16.51
N LEU A 206 9.98 -19.63 -17.17
CA LEU A 206 11.38 -19.55 -16.79
C LEU A 206 12.19 -18.74 -17.79
N GLY A 207 13.14 -17.95 -17.28
CA GLY A 207 14.09 -17.19 -18.08
C GLY A 207 15.29 -18.01 -18.55
N SER A 208 16.35 -17.33 -18.99
CA SER A 208 17.55 -17.98 -19.55
C SER A 208 18.45 -18.65 -18.51
N SER A 209 18.35 -18.28 -17.24
CA SER A 209 19.11 -18.88 -16.13
C SER A 209 18.23 -19.76 -15.22
N ASP A 210 17.08 -20.21 -15.73
CA ASP A 210 16.09 -21.03 -15.04
C ASP A 210 15.39 -20.34 -13.85
N GLU A 211 15.52 -19.02 -13.75
CA GLU A 211 14.77 -18.18 -12.82
C GLU A 211 13.28 -18.14 -13.18
N VAL A 212 12.39 -18.19 -12.18
CA VAL A 212 10.95 -18.07 -12.38
C VAL A 212 10.60 -16.60 -12.60
N LEU A 213 10.07 -16.27 -13.77
CA LEU A 213 9.66 -14.92 -14.15
C LEU A 213 8.16 -14.70 -13.95
N TYR A 214 7.36 -15.75 -14.19
CA TYR A 214 5.91 -15.75 -13.99
C TYR A 214 5.47 -17.09 -13.42
N SER A 215 4.40 -17.11 -12.62
CA SER A 215 3.87 -18.35 -12.04
C SER A 215 2.35 -18.29 -11.89
N ALA A 216 1.72 -19.46 -11.96
CA ALA A 216 0.32 -19.67 -11.63
C ALA A 216 0.10 -21.11 -11.12
N GLY A 217 -0.86 -21.28 -10.21
CA GLY A 217 -1.30 -22.58 -9.73
C GLY A 217 -2.81 -22.75 -9.86
N GLY A 218 -3.28 -24.00 -9.84
CA GLY A 218 -4.70 -24.30 -9.90
C GLY A 218 -5.00 -25.78 -9.75
N SER A 219 -6.23 -26.16 -10.09
CA SER A 219 -6.67 -27.56 -10.10
C SER A 219 -7.60 -27.85 -11.27
N PHE A 220 -7.62 -29.09 -11.75
CA PHE A 220 -8.55 -29.56 -12.78
C PHE A 220 -9.03 -30.99 -12.47
N THR A 221 -10.10 -31.43 -13.14
CA THR A 221 -10.64 -32.79 -13.05
C THR A 221 -10.65 -33.43 -14.42
N VAL A 222 -10.23 -34.69 -14.49
CA VAL A 222 -10.22 -35.50 -15.72
C VAL A 222 -11.39 -36.48 -15.66
N ASN A 223 -12.27 -36.40 -16.65
CA ASN A 223 -13.39 -37.32 -16.90
C ASN A 223 -13.56 -37.48 -18.43
N GLY A 224 -12.44 -37.71 -19.13
CA GLY A 224 -12.28 -37.51 -20.58
C GLY A 224 -11.37 -36.31 -20.89
N ASP A 225 -11.27 -35.95 -22.17
CA ASP A 225 -10.38 -34.87 -22.63
C ASP A 225 -10.73 -33.51 -22.01
N ARG A 226 -9.70 -32.72 -21.68
CA ARG A 226 -9.87 -31.46 -20.94
C ARG A 226 -8.93 -30.37 -21.43
N GLN A 227 -9.40 -29.13 -21.46
CA GLN A 227 -8.56 -27.94 -21.63
C GLN A 227 -8.44 -27.16 -20.31
N VAL A 228 -7.24 -26.66 -20.01
CA VAL A 228 -6.90 -25.83 -18.85
C VAL A 228 -6.26 -24.54 -19.36
N ASN A 229 -6.94 -23.41 -19.17
CA ASN A 229 -6.40 -22.09 -19.51
C ASN A 229 -5.73 -21.47 -18.28
N VAL A 230 -4.47 -21.07 -18.41
CA VAL A 230 -3.64 -20.56 -17.32
C VAL A 230 -3.21 -19.13 -17.63
N VAL A 231 -3.45 -18.19 -16.71
CA VAL A 231 -2.93 -16.83 -16.80
C VAL A 231 -1.82 -16.66 -15.78
N LEU A 232 -0.60 -16.51 -16.27
CA LEU A 232 0.65 -16.39 -15.50
C LEU A 232 0.86 -14.94 -15.06
N ALA A 233 1.04 -14.71 -13.76
CA ALA A 233 1.35 -13.40 -13.20
C ALA A 233 2.86 -13.28 -12.89
N PRO A 234 3.45 -12.07 -12.90
CA PRO A 234 4.84 -11.87 -12.51
C PRO A 234 5.14 -12.55 -11.18
N PHE A 235 6.20 -13.35 -11.17
CA PHE A 235 6.56 -14.10 -9.98
C PHE A 235 7.18 -13.15 -8.96
N THR A 236 6.50 -12.99 -7.82
CA THR A 236 7.08 -12.39 -6.63
C THR A 236 7.50 -13.54 -5.70
N PRO A 237 8.80 -13.78 -5.49
CA PRO A 237 9.21 -14.80 -4.53
C PRO A 237 8.58 -14.50 -3.16
N PRO A 238 8.22 -15.53 -2.38
CA PRO A 238 7.74 -15.33 -1.04
C PRO A 238 8.78 -14.50 -0.26
N PRO A 239 8.34 -13.50 0.54
CA PRO A 239 9.25 -12.72 1.36
C PRO A 239 10.13 -13.64 2.22
N ALA A 240 11.45 -13.51 2.11
CA ALA A 240 12.40 -14.34 2.87
C ALA A 240 12.89 -13.60 4.13
N PRO A 241 13.06 -14.31 5.27
CA PRO A 241 13.78 -13.76 6.41
C PRO A 241 15.25 -13.52 6.03
N GLY A 242 15.94 -12.66 6.77
CA GLY A 242 17.35 -12.38 6.52
C GLY A 242 18.00 -11.43 7.51
N ASP A 243 19.29 -11.21 7.34
CA ASP A 243 20.11 -10.35 8.18
C ASP A 243 20.13 -8.90 7.65
N VAL A 244 20.29 -7.94 8.56
CA VAL A 244 20.33 -6.51 8.24
C VAL A 244 21.71 -5.95 8.61
N THR A 245 22.50 -5.59 7.60
CA THR A 245 23.76 -4.89 7.80
C THR A 245 23.52 -3.38 7.82
N PHE A 246 23.62 -2.75 8.99
CA PHE A 246 23.60 -1.30 9.15
C PHE A 246 25.01 -0.74 9.02
N LEU A 247 25.19 0.24 8.14
CA LEU A 247 26.39 1.07 8.08
C LEU A 247 26.02 2.53 8.26
N TRP A 248 26.86 3.27 8.98
CA TRP A 248 26.63 4.67 9.28
C TRP A 248 27.82 5.56 8.93
N THR A 249 27.48 6.81 8.60
CA THR A 249 28.41 7.94 8.49
C THR A 249 27.82 9.14 9.22
N PHE A 250 28.60 10.19 9.40
CA PHE A 250 28.17 11.48 9.95
C PHE A 250 28.28 12.55 8.87
N SER A 251 27.53 13.64 9.01
CA SER A 251 27.70 14.82 8.15
C SER A 251 29.16 15.32 8.14
N ASP A 252 29.85 15.12 9.27
CA ASP A 252 31.19 15.65 9.53
C ASP A 252 32.29 14.60 9.30
N GLY A 253 31.94 13.39 8.84
CA GLY A 253 32.90 12.32 8.51
C GLY A 253 32.49 10.93 8.97
N ARG A 254 33.48 10.12 9.33
CA ARG A 254 33.34 8.75 9.85
C ARG A 254 33.53 8.72 11.36
N CYS A 255 33.37 7.56 11.99
CA CYS A 255 33.60 7.44 13.44
C CYS A 255 35.00 7.90 13.88
N ALA A 256 36.01 7.73 13.03
CA ALA A 256 37.36 8.22 13.29
C ALA A 256 37.48 9.76 13.30
N ASP A 257 36.58 10.45 12.60
CA ASP A 257 36.59 11.92 12.45
C ASP A 257 35.74 12.61 13.53
N VAL A 258 34.89 11.87 14.24
CA VAL A 258 34.03 12.37 15.33
C VAL A 258 34.39 11.72 16.68
N PRO A 259 35.57 12.04 17.26
CA PRO A 259 36.09 11.34 18.45
C PRO A 259 35.20 11.45 19.69
N ASP A 260 34.28 12.41 19.72
CA ASP A 260 33.33 12.60 20.81
C ASP A 260 32.21 11.55 20.82
N VAL A 261 31.98 10.82 19.72
CA VAL A 261 30.98 9.75 19.63
C VAL A 261 31.55 8.45 20.21
N LYS A 262 30.93 7.97 21.30
CA LYS A 262 31.28 6.71 21.95
C LYS A 262 30.57 5.50 21.32
N SER A 263 29.26 5.63 21.08
CA SER A 263 28.41 4.50 20.67
C SER A 263 27.24 4.95 19.81
N ILE A 264 26.73 4.06 18.96
CA ILE A 264 25.48 4.22 18.23
C ILE A 264 24.40 3.38 18.92
N ARG A 265 23.28 4.01 19.26
CA ARG A 265 22.05 3.32 19.65
C ARG A 265 21.14 3.19 18.45
N ILE A 266 20.67 1.97 18.18
CA ILE A 266 19.71 1.63 17.15
C ILE A 266 18.40 1.24 17.84
N SER A 267 17.29 1.82 17.40
CA SER A 267 15.95 1.40 17.84
C SER A 267 15.13 1.00 16.62
N ILE A 268 14.55 -0.20 16.66
CA ILE A 268 13.63 -0.71 15.63
C ILE A 268 12.34 -1.09 16.36
N PRO A 269 11.22 -0.37 16.18
CA PRO A 269 9.99 -0.63 16.90
C PRO A 269 9.51 -2.07 16.71
N GLY A 270 9.20 -2.75 17.82
CA GLY A 270 8.75 -4.14 17.83
C GLY A 270 9.87 -5.19 17.86
N GLU A 271 11.13 -4.79 17.65
CA GLU A 271 12.29 -5.69 17.70
C GLU A 271 13.10 -5.48 18.99
N THR A 272 13.64 -6.57 19.53
CA THR A 272 14.57 -6.53 20.68
C THR A 272 15.98 -6.82 20.19
N LEU A 273 16.84 -5.80 20.19
CA LEU A 273 18.20 -5.91 19.66
C LEU A 273 19.19 -6.34 20.75
N ALA A 274 20.24 -7.06 20.33
CA ALA A 274 21.36 -7.40 21.21
C ALA A 274 21.98 -6.14 21.84
N ASN A 275 22.50 -6.26 23.07
CA ASN A 275 23.07 -5.13 23.84
C ASN A 275 22.11 -3.95 24.05
N GLY A 276 20.79 -4.19 24.01
CA GLY A 276 19.78 -3.13 24.09
C GLY A 276 19.85 -2.14 22.93
N GLY A 277 20.37 -2.58 21.78
CA GLY A 277 20.56 -1.76 20.58
C GLY A 277 21.75 -0.80 20.65
N ILE A 278 22.64 -0.89 21.64
CA ILE A 278 23.80 0.00 21.76
C ILE A 278 25.06 -0.71 21.27
N TYR A 279 25.71 -0.13 20.27
CA TYR A 279 26.90 -0.68 19.62
C TYR A 279 28.04 0.36 19.60
N PRO A 280 29.31 -0.06 19.60
CA PRO A 280 30.44 0.85 19.41
C PRO A 280 30.31 1.62 18.09
N CYS A 281 30.80 2.87 18.03
CA CYS A 281 30.79 3.64 16.79
C CYS A 281 31.51 2.90 15.66
N ASN A 282 32.70 2.38 15.94
CA ASN A 282 33.46 1.55 15.03
C ASN A 282 33.71 0.18 15.66
N THR A 283 33.45 -0.89 14.92
CA THR A 283 33.76 -2.26 15.34
C THR A 283 34.71 -2.87 14.31
N SER A 284 35.95 -3.14 14.72
CA SER A 284 36.97 -3.80 13.88
C SER A 284 37.21 -3.12 12.52
N GLY A 285 37.17 -1.79 12.46
CA GLY A 285 37.39 -1.01 11.24
C GLY A 285 36.13 -0.78 10.41
N VAL A 286 34.96 -1.23 10.87
CA VAL A 286 33.67 -1.01 10.21
C VAL A 286 32.81 -0.06 11.04
N ASP A 287 32.33 1.02 10.41
CA ASP A 287 31.33 1.94 10.96
C ASP A 287 29.93 1.33 10.73
N GLY A 288 29.62 0.27 11.48
CA GLY A 288 28.41 -0.50 11.26
C GLY A 288 28.25 -1.74 12.15
N ILE A 289 27.13 -2.44 11.96
CA ILE A 289 26.78 -3.69 12.64
C ILE A 289 25.92 -4.59 11.73
N VAL A 290 25.98 -5.91 11.93
CA VAL A 290 25.03 -6.87 11.35
C VAL A 290 24.03 -7.28 12.44
N LEU A 291 22.75 -7.17 12.14
CA LEU A 291 21.65 -7.62 12.99
C LEU A 291 21.03 -8.86 12.35
N HIS A 292 20.82 -9.92 13.11
CA HIS A 292 20.44 -11.23 12.57
C HIS A 292 18.93 -11.53 12.67
N ASP A 293 18.46 -12.47 11.85
CA ASP A 293 17.16 -13.15 11.99
C ASP A 293 15.90 -12.28 11.85
N PHE A 294 15.91 -11.28 10.96
CA PHE A 294 14.71 -10.47 10.74
C PHE A 294 13.67 -11.26 9.96
N ARG A 295 12.41 -11.15 10.41
CA ARG A 295 11.27 -11.65 9.63
C ARG A 295 11.12 -10.79 8.37
N PRO A 296 10.59 -11.35 7.27
CA PRO A 296 10.29 -10.55 6.10
C PRO A 296 9.25 -9.48 6.44
N GLY A 297 9.50 -8.24 6.04
CA GLY A 297 8.61 -7.13 6.36
C GLY A 297 9.26 -5.75 6.24
N ALA A 298 8.45 -4.70 6.38
CA ALA A 298 8.91 -3.32 6.42
C ALA A 298 9.13 -2.89 7.87
N TYR A 299 10.28 -2.27 8.11
CA TYR A 299 10.73 -1.80 9.42
C TYR A 299 11.04 -0.32 9.37
N SER A 300 10.80 0.37 10.49
CA SER A 300 11.32 1.71 10.73
C SER A 300 12.45 1.63 11.75
N PHE A 301 13.35 2.61 11.73
CA PHE A 301 14.45 2.66 12.68
C PHE A 301 14.82 4.08 13.07
N THR A 302 15.44 4.22 14.23
CA THR A 302 16.19 5.41 14.64
C THR A 302 17.63 5.04 14.98
N LEU A 303 18.55 5.96 14.70
CA LEU A 303 19.96 5.91 15.08
C LEU A 303 20.28 7.13 15.95
N GLU A 304 20.94 6.91 17.07
CA GLU A 304 21.43 7.97 17.97
C GLU A 304 22.92 7.76 18.23
N ALA A 305 23.76 8.73 17.88
CA ALA A 305 25.17 8.73 18.25
C ALA A 305 25.32 9.38 19.63
N ILE A 306 25.86 8.64 20.59
CA ILE A 306 25.92 9.00 22.00
C ILE A 306 27.38 9.29 22.38
N SER A 307 27.59 10.40 23.10
CA SER A 307 28.90 10.81 23.60
C SER A 307 29.37 9.97 24.80
N TYR A 308 30.62 10.20 25.22
CA TYR A 308 31.14 9.62 26.46
C TYR A 308 30.38 10.07 27.72
N SER A 309 29.73 11.24 27.69
CA SER A 309 28.90 11.75 28.79
C SER A 309 27.46 11.24 28.76
N GLY A 310 27.08 10.43 27.77
CA GLY A 310 25.70 9.94 27.59
C GLY A 310 24.76 10.90 26.85
N THR A 311 25.29 11.97 26.25
CA THR A 311 24.51 12.95 25.49
C THR A 311 24.38 12.50 24.03
N VAL A 312 23.20 12.63 23.43
CA VAL A 312 23.02 12.35 22.00
C VAL A 312 23.63 13.51 21.19
N LEU A 313 24.61 13.21 20.34
CA LEU A 313 25.33 14.16 19.48
C LEU A 313 24.82 14.16 18.05
N TYR A 314 24.37 13.01 17.53
CA TYR A 314 23.78 12.88 16.20
C TYR A 314 22.54 11.98 16.25
N THR A 315 21.61 12.21 15.35
CA THR A 315 20.39 11.43 15.17
C THR A 315 20.14 11.14 13.69
N GLY A 316 19.42 10.06 13.43
CA GLY A 316 18.97 9.63 12.12
C GLY A 316 17.72 8.77 12.25
N SER A 317 16.87 8.76 11.23
CA SER A 317 15.74 7.84 11.16
C SER A 317 15.39 7.49 9.72
N GLY A 318 14.83 6.31 9.52
CA GLY A 318 14.45 5.84 8.20
C GLY A 318 13.63 4.56 8.25
N SER A 319 13.49 3.92 7.09
CA SER A 319 12.82 2.63 6.95
C SER A 319 13.57 1.72 6.00
N PHE A 320 13.44 0.42 6.18
CA PHE A 320 13.96 -0.61 5.28
C PHE A 320 12.96 -1.76 5.13
N THR A 321 13.14 -2.61 4.14
CA THR A 321 12.32 -3.81 3.93
C THR A 321 13.22 -5.03 3.86
N VAL A 322 12.91 -6.04 4.67
CA VAL A 322 13.60 -7.33 4.71
C VAL A 322 12.93 -8.28 3.74
N ASN A 323 13.72 -8.78 2.81
CA ASN A 323 13.35 -9.84 1.86
C ASN A 323 14.63 -10.62 1.49
N GLY A 324 15.18 -11.33 2.49
CA GLY A 324 16.56 -11.82 2.50
C GLY A 324 17.52 -10.81 3.14
N ASP A 325 18.82 -11.10 3.03
CA ASP A 325 19.88 -10.27 3.59
C ASP A 325 19.94 -8.90 2.89
N ILE A 326 20.00 -7.83 3.68
CA ILE A 326 20.02 -6.46 3.17
C ILE A 326 21.11 -5.61 3.81
N ARG A 327 21.40 -4.46 3.17
CA ARG A 327 22.31 -3.44 3.68
C ARG A 327 21.61 -2.08 3.74
N VAL A 328 21.68 -1.43 4.89
CA VAL A 328 21.14 -0.10 5.15
C VAL A 328 22.32 0.85 5.38
N ASN A 329 22.53 1.80 4.48
CA ASN A 329 23.55 2.85 4.66
C ASN A 329 22.84 4.15 5.07
N TYR A 330 23.31 4.81 6.14
CA TYR A 330 22.67 6.03 6.64
C TYR A 330 23.68 7.08 7.12
N THR A 331 23.44 8.36 6.82
CA THR A 331 24.24 9.48 7.34
C THR A 331 23.51 10.17 8.49
N LEU A 332 24.05 10.08 9.71
CA LEU A 332 23.50 10.77 10.87
C LEU A 332 23.82 12.27 10.84
N THR A 333 22.91 13.06 11.41
CA THR A 333 22.99 14.52 11.49
C THR A 333 22.96 14.98 12.96
N PRO A 334 23.57 16.11 13.36
CA PRO A 334 23.63 16.51 14.76
C PRO A 334 22.27 16.52 15.51
N SER A 335 22.27 16.13 16.80
CA SER A 335 21.08 16.00 17.66
C SER A 335 20.62 17.36 18.19
N GLY A 336 19.35 17.73 17.93
CA GLY A 336 18.79 19.07 18.21
C GLY A 336 17.68 19.52 17.25
N GLY A 337 17.13 18.59 16.44
CA GLY A 337 16.30 18.90 15.28
C GLY A 337 17.16 19.22 14.05
N PRO A 338 16.57 19.43 12.86
CA PRO A 338 17.30 19.70 11.60
C PRO A 338 17.92 21.10 11.62
N SER A 339 18.75 21.40 12.61
CA SER A 339 19.33 22.70 12.80
C SER A 339 20.34 22.97 11.69
N SER A 340 20.05 23.99 10.91
CA SER A 340 21.00 24.60 9.99
C SER A 340 21.88 25.57 10.75
N TYR A 341 22.82 26.21 10.09
CA TYR A 341 23.56 27.35 10.61
C TYR A 341 23.73 28.36 9.47
N ALA A 342 23.90 29.62 9.83
CA ALA A 342 24.15 30.68 8.88
C ALA A 342 25.64 31.04 8.88
N TYR A 343 26.23 31.16 7.70
CA TYR A 343 27.42 31.95 7.50
C TYR A 343 27.02 33.41 7.34
N VAL A 344 27.52 34.25 8.23
CA VAL A 344 27.11 35.63 8.35
C VAL A 344 28.32 36.52 8.07
N SER A 345 28.12 37.54 7.23
CA SER A 345 29.11 38.60 7.02
C SER A 345 28.46 39.97 7.03
N TRP A 346 29.29 41.01 7.09
CA TRP A 346 28.88 42.39 7.04
C TRP A 346 29.75 43.24 6.13
N THR A 347 29.13 44.30 5.64
CA THR A 347 29.75 45.34 4.81
C THR A 347 29.37 46.72 5.32
N PHE A 348 30.14 47.72 4.91
CA PHE A 348 29.91 49.13 5.24
C PHE A 348 29.57 49.91 3.98
N PRO A 349 28.77 50.99 4.06
CA PRO A 349 28.46 51.81 2.90
C PRO A 349 29.71 52.48 2.33
N PRO A 350 29.72 52.83 1.03
CA PRO A 350 30.79 53.60 0.42
C PRO A 350 31.13 54.85 1.23
N ASN A 351 32.43 55.14 1.36
CA ASN A 351 32.91 56.39 1.92
C ASN A 351 33.83 57.12 0.93
N THR A 352 34.35 58.29 1.31
CA THR A 352 35.23 59.11 0.45
C THR A 352 36.53 58.42 0.03
N THR A 353 36.90 57.31 0.69
CA THR A 353 38.19 56.63 0.53
C THR A 353 38.05 55.27 -0.17
N SER A 354 36.91 54.59 -0.02
CA SER A 354 36.67 53.27 -0.63
C SER A 354 35.17 53.07 -0.92
N PRO A 355 34.82 52.48 -2.08
CA PRO A 355 33.46 52.03 -2.34
C PRO A 355 33.06 50.84 -1.44
N ASN A 356 34.03 50.12 -0.85
CA ASN A 356 33.82 49.03 0.09
C ASN A 356 34.78 49.19 1.29
N PRO A 357 34.43 50.01 2.30
CA PRO A 357 35.33 50.28 3.40
C PRO A 357 35.67 49.04 4.22
N THR A 358 36.94 48.92 4.64
CA THR A 358 37.35 47.94 5.66
C THR A 358 36.87 48.36 7.05
N CYS A 359 36.94 47.46 8.03
CA CYS A 359 36.67 47.78 9.44
C CYS A 359 37.43 49.02 9.94
N ALA A 360 38.73 49.10 9.62
CA ALA A 360 39.56 50.23 9.98
C ALA A 360 39.09 51.54 9.31
N GLN A 361 38.72 51.49 8.02
CA GLN A 361 38.19 52.65 7.29
C GLN A 361 36.78 53.05 7.77
N ALA A 362 36.00 52.10 8.29
CA ALA A 362 34.70 52.34 8.89
C ALA A 362 34.79 52.82 10.36
N GLY A 363 35.97 52.77 10.97
CA GLY A 363 36.18 53.12 12.38
C GLY A 363 35.66 52.07 13.37
N VAL A 364 35.41 50.84 12.93
CA VAL A 364 34.82 49.74 13.72
C VAL A 364 35.90 48.74 14.11
N VAL A 365 35.98 48.40 15.40
CA VAL A 365 36.91 47.39 15.92
C VAL A 365 36.21 46.06 16.24
N SER A 366 34.94 46.12 16.64
CA SER A 366 34.14 44.95 16.97
C SER A 366 32.71 45.11 16.49
N VAL A 367 32.03 43.99 16.27
CA VAL A 367 30.61 43.94 15.95
C VAL A 367 29.90 43.11 17.00
N ASP A 368 28.90 43.69 17.65
CA ASP A 368 28.01 42.97 18.55
C ASP A 368 26.86 42.39 17.73
N VAL A 369 26.61 41.09 17.87
CA VAL A 369 25.60 40.35 17.11
C VAL A 369 24.59 39.70 18.06
N SER A 370 23.31 39.79 17.74
CA SER A 370 22.23 39.07 18.44
C SER A 370 21.31 38.41 17.41
N ILE A 371 20.91 37.17 17.70
CA ILE A 371 19.95 36.40 16.90
C ILE A 371 18.73 36.13 17.78
N ASP A 372 17.53 36.35 17.25
CA ASP A 372 16.24 36.10 17.92
C ASP A 372 16.09 36.78 19.28
N GLY A 373 16.68 37.99 19.42
CA GLY A 373 16.68 38.75 20.67
C GLY A 373 17.49 38.10 21.79
N GLY A 374 18.33 37.11 21.47
CA GLY A 374 19.22 36.45 22.41
C GLY A 374 20.37 37.33 22.90
N ALA A 375 21.23 36.75 23.73
CA ALA A 375 22.39 37.44 24.29
C ALA A 375 23.32 37.98 23.19
N TRP A 376 23.79 39.22 23.38
CA TRP A 376 24.75 39.84 22.48
C TRP A 376 26.11 39.14 22.54
N THR A 377 26.64 38.76 21.38
CA THR A 377 27.98 38.22 21.23
C THR A 377 28.88 39.26 20.57
N ARG A 378 30.01 39.60 21.21
CA ARG A 378 30.99 40.54 20.65
C ARG A 378 32.03 39.79 19.83
N LEU A 379 32.16 40.17 18.56
CA LEU A 379 33.08 39.56 17.59
C LEU A 379 34.06 40.60 17.07
N SER A 380 35.26 40.17 16.66
CA SER A 380 36.20 41.06 15.98
C SER A 380 35.60 41.49 14.65
N CYS A 381 35.71 42.78 14.31
CA CYS A 381 35.12 43.27 13.07
C CYS A 381 35.68 42.54 11.84
N MET A 382 36.96 42.15 11.88
CA MET A 382 37.62 41.48 10.75
C MET A 382 37.10 40.06 10.48
N ASP A 383 36.45 39.43 11.46
CA ASP A 383 36.01 38.02 11.34
C ASP A 383 34.86 37.85 10.35
N GLY A 384 34.02 38.87 10.20
CA GLY A 384 32.87 38.86 9.28
C GLY A 384 32.90 39.98 8.24
N ALA A 385 33.98 40.76 8.12
CA ALA A 385 34.05 41.85 7.16
C ALA A 385 34.44 41.36 5.74
N GLY A 386 33.78 41.94 4.72
CA GLY A 386 34.10 41.69 3.33
C GLY A 386 33.77 40.26 2.89
N ALA A 387 34.77 39.50 2.43
CA ALA A 387 34.59 38.12 2.02
C ALA A 387 34.64 37.10 3.18
N ASN A 388 35.04 37.54 4.38
CA ASN A 388 35.09 36.67 5.55
C ASN A 388 33.68 36.40 6.07
N GLN A 389 33.46 35.20 6.62
CA GLN A 389 32.17 34.79 7.17
C GLN A 389 32.36 34.10 8.51
N ILE A 390 31.50 34.46 9.46
CA ILE A 390 31.41 33.79 10.75
C ILE A 390 30.25 32.79 10.73
N ARG A 391 30.40 31.69 11.44
CA ARG A 391 29.33 30.70 11.59
C ARG A 391 28.47 31.04 12.80
N SER A 392 27.15 31.10 12.62
CA SER A 392 26.20 31.20 13.72
C SER A 392 26.19 29.93 14.57
N PRO A 393 25.63 29.98 15.79
CA PRO A 393 25.15 28.77 16.46
C PRO A 393 24.17 27.99 15.56
N TYR A 394 23.88 26.75 15.93
CA TYR A 394 22.84 25.96 15.28
C TYR A 394 21.47 26.63 15.47
N LEU A 395 20.71 26.74 14.38
CA LEU A 395 19.41 27.40 14.33
C LEU A 395 18.37 26.41 13.78
N PRO A 396 17.18 26.30 14.41
CA PRO A 396 16.09 25.49 13.83
C PRO A 396 15.65 26.07 12.48
N PRO A 397 15.13 25.28 11.52
CA PRO A 397 14.65 25.83 10.26
C PRO A 397 13.53 26.83 10.47
N GLY A 398 13.60 27.97 9.78
CA GLY A 398 12.59 29.02 9.87
C GLY A 398 13.15 30.41 9.62
N SER A 399 12.32 31.42 9.88
CA SER A 399 12.72 32.82 9.86
C SER A 399 13.31 33.23 11.21
N HIS A 400 14.47 33.86 11.18
CA HIS A 400 15.17 34.37 12.35
C HIS A 400 15.40 35.87 12.21
N THR A 401 15.35 36.58 13.32
CA THR A 401 15.79 37.98 13.39
C THR A 401 17.27 38.03 13.73
N ILE A 402 18.01 38.92 13.10
CA ILE A 402 19.42 39.16 13.39
C ILE A 402 19.70 40.65 13.44
N ALA A 403 20.40 41.07 14.48
CA ALA A 403 20.79 42.45 14.72
C ALA A 403 22.30 42.57 14.90
N PHE A 404 22.85 43.66 14.40
CA PHE A 404 24.27 43.96 14.49
C PHE A 404 24.48 45.39 14.97
N ILE A 405 25.51 45.60 15.79
CA ILE A 405 25.99 46.92 16.21
C ILE A 405 27.49 47.00 15.91
N GLY A 406 27.89 47.92 15.03
CA GLY A 406 29.30 48.22 14.78
C GLY A 406 29.85 49.14 15.85
N VAL A 407 30.86 48.67 16.60
CA VAL A 407 31.42 49.35 17.78
C VAL A 407 32.86 49.81 17.51
N GLY A 408 33.14 51.08 17.80
CA GLY A 408 34.48 51.69 17.71
C GLY A 408 35.37 51.38 18.92
N SER A 409 36.64 51.78 18.85
CA SER A 409 37.64 51.49 19.89
C SER A 409 37.33 52.08 21.27
N GLY A 410 36.57 53.17 21.34
CA GLY A 410 36.11 53.77 22.59
C GLY A 410 34.74 53.27 23.06
N GLY A 411 34.19 52.21 22.44
CA GLY A 411 32.87 51.66 22.76
C GLY A 411 31.70 52.42 22.12
N GLN A 412 31.94 53.40 21.25
CA GLN A 412 30.89 54.13 20.55
C GLN A 412 30.19 53.22 19.53
N HIS A 413 28.86 53.31 19.45
CA HIS A 413 28.08 52.61 18.42
C HIS A 413 28.02 53.49 17.17
N TYR A 414 28.57 53.00 16.07
CA TYR A 414 28.64 53.72 14.80
C TYR A 414 27.66 53.22 13.76
N TYR A 415 27.39 51.91 13.77
CA TYR A 415 26.53 51.29 12.80
C TYR A 415 25.51 50.39 13.48
N TYR A 416 24.35 50.27 12.85
CA TYR A 416 23.31 49.33 13.26
C TYR A 416 22.59 48.79 12.04
N THR A 417 22.19 47.53 12.12
CA THR A 417 21.25 46.94 11.17
C THR A 417 20.47 45.85 11.89
N GLN A 418 19.21 45.70 11.55
CA GLN A 418 18.38 44.58 11.97
C GLN A 418 17.63 44.07 10.75
N SER A 419 17.68 42.76 10.55
CA SER A 419 17.08 42.11 9.38
C SER A 419 16.61 40.71 9.75
N THR A 420 16.09 40.00 8.75
CA THR A 420 15.68 38.60 8.86
C THR A 420 16.56 37.71 7.98
N MET A 421 16.79 36.49 8.43
CA MET A 421 17.32 35.39 7.61
C MET A 421 16.39 34.19 7.67
N GLU A 422 16.34 33.42 6.59
CA GLU A 422 15.65 32.13 6.58
C GLU A 422 16.66 30.99 6.57
N THR A 423 16.51 30.05 7.49
CA THR A 423 17.30 28.81 7.56
C THR A 423 16.46 27.63 7.07
N ARG A 424 17.11 26.65 6.44
CA ARG A 424 16.45 25.43 5.91
C ARG A 424 17.08 24.18 6.50
N ALA A 425 16.25 23.19 6.79
CA ALA A 425 16.68 21.89 7.31
C ALA A 425 17.86 21.31 6.51
N GLY A 426 19.00 21.07 7.19
CA GLY A 426 20.16 20.42 6.59
C GLY A 426 20.91 21.21 5.50
N ALA A 427 20.59 22.49 5.30
CA ALA A 427 21.23 23.33 4.27
C ALA A 427 21.70 24.65 4.89
N PRO A 428 23.03 24.87 5.07
CA PRO A 428 23.54 26.13 5.57
C PRO A 428 23.24 27.27 4.60
N VAL A 429 23.00 28.45 5.14
CA VAL A 429 22.75 29.66 4.35
C VAL A 429 23.91 30.64 4.50
N SER A 430 24.20 31.40 3.45
CA SER A 430 25.21 32.46 3.50
C SER A 430 24.52 33.80 3.27
N VAL A 431 24.66 34.72 4.21
CA VAL A 431 24.00 36.02 4.21
C VAL A 431 25.00 37.12 4.54
N SER A 432 24.86 38.26 3.86
CA SER A 432 25.68 39.43 4.11
C SER A 432 24.79 40.64 4.38
N TYR A 433 25.13 41.42 5.41
CA TYR A 433 24.35 42.57 5.82
C TYR A 433 25.12 43.87 5.64
N LEU A 434 24.44 44.89 5.11
CA LEU A 434 24.95 46.25 5.09
C LEU A 434 24.69 46.89 6.46
N LEU A 435 25.77 47.21 7.17
CA LEU A 435 25.74 47.95 8.42
C LEU A 435 25.54 49.43 8.13
N ARG A 436 24.42 50.01 8.58
CA ARG A 436 24.05 51.39 8.27
C ARG A 436 24.59 52.33 9.33
N PRO A 437 25.12 53.50 8.93
CA PRO A 437 25.60 54.49 9.89
C PRO A 437 24.39 54.98 10.68
N VAL A 438 24.59 55.21 11.98
CA VAL A 438 23.52 55.68 12.86
C VAL A 438 23.96 56.86 13.69
N GLY A 439 22.99 57.62 14.18
CA GLY A 439 23.16 58.68 15.16
C GLY A 439 22.11 58.62 16.25
N GLY A 440 22.22 59.56 17.18
CA GLY A 440 21.36 59.68 18.35
C GLY A 440 20.41 60.86 18.27
N MET A 441 19.26 60.72 18.94
CA MET A 441 18.39 61.83 19.31
C MET A 441 17.95 61.65 20.76
N ALA A 442 17.97 62.74 21.53
CA ALA A 442 17.46 62.78 22.89
C ALA A 442 16.27 63.73 22.94
N LEU A 443 15.13 63.26 23.45
CA LEU A 443 13.89 64.02 23.50
C LEU A 443 13.37 64.10 24.92
N ARG A 444 12.84 65.27 25.29
CA ARG A 444 11.99 65.44 26.47
C ARG A 444 10.78 66.27 26.08
N TRP A 445 9.74 66.24 26.90
CA TRP A 445 8.51 67.00 26.63
C TRP A 445 8.10 67.85 27.82
N GLU A 446 7.39 68.93 27.51
CA GLU A 446 6.76 69.81 28.49
C GLU A 446 5.28 69.99 28.12
N LEU A 447 4.37 69.71 29.05
CA LEU A 447 2.93 69.85 28.84
C LEU A 447 2.50 71.26 29.20
N ARG A 448 1.82 71.97 28.30
CA ARG A 448 1.36 73.34 28.51
C ARG A 448 -0.13 73.54 28.30
N GLU A 449 -0.71 74.34 29.20
CA GLU A 449 -2.05 74.92 29.08
C GLU A 449 -1.91 76.44 29.07
N GLY A 450 -1.91 77.04 27.89
CA GLY A 450 -1.53 78.45 27.73
C GLY A 450 -0.08 78.69 28.17
N SER A 451 0.12 79.58 29.15
CA SER A 451 1.45 79.89 29.71
C SER A 451 1.86 79.01 30.90
N VAL A 452 0.99 78.09 31.33
CA VAL A 452 1.21 77.26 32.53
C VAL A 452 1.76 75.89 32.13
N THR A 453 2.89 75.51 32.71
CA THR A 453 3.46 74.17 32.60
C THR A 453 2.77 73.21 33.59
N ARG A 454 2.44 72.00 33.13
CA ARG A 454 1.81 70.94 33.93
C ARG A 454 2.73 69.73 34.05
N THR A 455 2.70 69.06 35.20
CA THR A 455 3.24 67.69 35.32
C THR A 455 2.28 66.70 34.65
N CYS A 456 2.77 65.50 34.33
CA CYS A 456 1.93 64.41 33.79
C CYS A 456 0.69 64.14 34.64
N ALA A 457 0.84 64.08 35.97
CA ALA A 457 -0.26 63.86 36.89
C ALA A 457 -1.27 65.02 36.90
N GLN A 458 -0.80 66.28 36.87
CA GLN A 458 -1.68 67.46 36.81
C GLN A 458 -2.42 67.57 35.48
N ALA A 459 -1.77 67.15 34.39
CA ALA A 459 -2.32 67.14 33.04
C ALA A 459 -3.24 65.94 32.77
N GLY A 460 -3.28 64.95 33.66
CA GLY A 460 -4.01 63.70 33.47
C GLY A 460 -3.45 62.81 32.36
N VAL A 461 -2.22 63.04 31.90
CA VAL A 461 -1.58 62.29 30.81
C VAL A 461 -0.81 61.10 31.37
N THR A 462 -1.11 59.91 30.86
CA THR A 462 -0.46 58.66 31.29
C THR A 462 0.54 58.14 30.27
N THR A 463 0.23 58.31 28.98
CA THR A 463 0.99 57.71 27.87
C THR A 463 1.39 58.77 26.86
N MET A 464 2.56 58.58 26.26
CA MET A 464 3.09 59.38 25.17
C MET A 464 3.25 58.48 23.94
N ALA A 465 2.93 58.98 22.76
CA ALA A 465 3.27 58.37 21.49
C ALA A 465 4.23 59.31 20.77
N ILE A 466 5.47 58.87 20.57
CA ILE A 466 6.52 59.66 19.93
C ILE A 466 6.76 59.13 18.54
N ASN A 467 6.83 60.01 17.56
CA ASN A 467 7.10 59.63 16.19
C ASN A 467 8.06 60.60 15.53
N LEU A 468 8.86 60.05 14.62
CA LEU A 468 9.89 60.78 13.90
C LEU A 468 9.59 60.61 12.42
N GLN A 469 9.29 61.70 11.72
CA GLN A 469 9.08 61.66 10.27
C GLN A 469 10.35 62.13 9.58
N ASN A 470 10.97 61.25 8.80
CA ASN A 470 12.12 61.63 7.98
C ASN A 470 11.65 62.64 6.92
N THR A 471 12.25 63.83 6.88
CA THR A 471 11.79 64.89 5.97
C THR A 471 12.11 64.64 4.51
N ALA A 472 13.07 63.75 4.23
CA ALA A 472 13.44 63.39 2.87
C ALA A 472 12.48 62.36 2.27
N THR A 473 12.03 61.37 3.06
CA THR A 473 11.13 60.30 2.58
C THR A 473 9.66 60.56 2.91
N GLY A 474 9.37 61.37 3.93
CA GLY A 474 8.02 61.55 4.47
C GLY A 474 7.54 60.41 5.36
N GLU A 475 8.37 59.38 5.59
CA GLU A 475 8.00 58.17 6.34
C GLU A 475 8.21 58.35 7.84
N TYR A 476 7.33 57.72 8.62
CA TYR A 476 7.40 57.65 10.07
C TYR A 476 8.26 56.46 10.51
N VAL A 477 9.28 56.72 11.35
CA VAL A 477 10.20 55.70 11.86
C VAL A 477 9.49 54.60 12.65
N TYR A 478 8.44 54.96 13.41
CA TYR A 478 7.71 54.03 14.29
C TYR A 478 6.30 53.72 13.78
N GLY A 479 6.08 53.81 12.46
CA GLY A 479 4.77 53.60 11.84
C GLY A 479 3.72 54.63 12.26
N ALA A 480 2.44 54.40 11.98
CA ALA A 480 1.39 55.39 12.27
C ALA A 480 1.10 55.57 13.78
N ALA A 481 1.37 54.54 14.60
CA ALA A 481 1.09 54.55 16.03
C ALA A 481 2.13 55.33 16.85
N GLY A 482 3.38 55.38 16.39
CA GLY A 482 4.51 55.93 17.16
C GLY A 482 5.04 54.96 18.22
N ASP A 483 6.16 55.33 18.84
CA ASP A 483 6.75 54.65 19.99
C ASP A 483 6.02 55.06 21.27
N ALA A 484 5.47 54.06 21.97
CA ALA A 484 4.68 54.28 23.18
C ALA A 484 5.59 54.37 24.42
N GLN A 485 5.53 55.49 25.12
CA GLN A 485 6.34 55.77 26.30
C GLN A 485 5.47 56.22 27.48
N PRO A 486 5.86 55.94 28.74
CA PRO A 486 5.18 56.52 29.89
C PRO A 486 5.41 58.04 29.91
N CYS A 487 4.42 58.82 30.37
CA CYS A 487 4.55 60.27 30.44
C CYS A 487 5.73 60.75 31.31
N THR A 488 6.10 59.98 32.34
CA THR A 488 7.26 60.25 33.19
C THR A 488 8.58 59.67 32.63
N GLY A 489 8.56 59.09 31.43
CA GLY A 489 9.72 58.44 30.80
C GLY A 489 10.75 59.39 30.19
N ALA A 490 10.48 60.70 30.13
CA ALA A 490 11.43 61.66 29.61
C ALA A 490 12.66 61.85 30.53
N PRO A 491 13.87 62.06 29.98
CA PRO A 491 14.19 62.08 28.56
C PRO A 491 14.32 60.67 27.95
N ILE A 492 13.89 60.52 26.69
CA ILE A 492 14.05 59.29 25.91
C ILE A 492 15.24 59.42 24.96
N LEU A 493 16.01 58.33 24.82
CA LEU A 493 17.18 58.24 23.94
C LEU A 493 16.90 57.30 22.77
N TYR A 494 17.03 57.82 21.56
CA TYR A 494 16.96 57.06 20.32
C TYR A 494 18.37 56.94 19.74
N ASN A 495 19.04 55.81 19.96
CA ASN A 495 20.48 55.64 19.70
C ASN A 495 20.84 55.05 18.32
N TYR A 496 19.84 54.69 17.52
CA TYR A 496 20.04 53.95 16.26
C TYR A 496 19.24 54.55 15.10
N LEU A 497 19.15 55.88 15.05
CA LEU A 497 18.43 56.57 13.97
C LEU A 497 19.34 56.72 12.74
N GLU A 498 18.80 56.53 11.54
CA GLU A 498 19.54 56.84 10.32
C GLU A 498 19.84 58.35 10.25
N PRO A 499 21.00 58.77 9.73
CA PRO A 499 21.34 60.18 9.56
C PRO A 499 20.33 60.90 8.67
N GLY A 500 19.86 62.06 9.11
CA GLY A 500 18.83 62.80 8.39
C GLY A 500 18.19 63.89 9.22
N ASN A 501 17.20 64.57 8.62
CA ASN A 501 16.37 65.54 9.31
C ASN A 501 15.02 64.92 9.62
N TYR A 502 14.54 65.09 10.85
CA TYR A 502 13.32 64.47 11.34
C TYR A 502 12.40 65.51 11.95
N ARG A 503 11.15 65.52 11.51
CA ARG A 503 10.06 66.21 12.23
C ARG A 503 9.63 65.34 13.39
N VAL A 504 9.66 65.93 14.59
CA VAL A 504 9.29 65.24 15.82
C VAL A 504 7.82 65.51 16.11
N TYR A 505 7.05 64.43 16.28
CA TYR A 505 5.66 64.47 16.67
C TYR A 505 5.49 63.73 17.98
N ILE A 506 4.84 64.34 18.96
CA ILE A 506 4.55 63.72 20.24
C ILE A 506 3.09 63.96 20.57
N ARG A 507 2.40 62.89 20.95
CA ARG A 507 1.03 62.93 21.47
C ARG A 507 1.02 62.42 22.91
N GLY A 508 0.48 63.18 23.83
CA GLY A 508 0.18 62.74 25.20
C GLY A 508 -1.30 62.42 25.31
N THR A 509 -1.63 61.23 25.82
CA THR A 509 -3.01 60.76 26.03
C THR A 509 -3.27 60.41 27.48
N GLY A 510 -4.48 60.76 27.93
CA GLY A 510 -5.09 60.36 29.19
C GLY A 510 -6.58 60.04 28.99
N PRO A 511 -7.32 59.68 30.05
CA PRO A 511 -8.74 59.30 29.96
C PRO A 511 -9.61 60.30 29.19
N ASP A 512 -9.42 61.61 29.44
CA ASP A 512 -10.21 62.69 28.85
C ASP A 512 -9.35 63.89 28.40
N VAL A 513 -8.04 63.68 28.20
CA VAL A 513 -7.10 64.76 27.88
C VAL A 513 -6.14 64.35 26.77
N PHE A 514 -5.88 65.30 25.87
CA PHE A 514 -4.97 65.15 24.74
C PHE A 514 -3.99 66.33 24.68
N TYR A 515 -2.70 66.02 24.55
CA TYR A 515 -1.65 67.00 24.31
C TYR A 515 -0.92 66.66 23.02
N THR A 516 -0.56 67.66 22.21
CA THR A 516 0.26 67.41 21.02
C THR A 516 1.05 68.64 20.59
N ASN A 517 2.08 68.43 19.76
CA ASN A 517 2.74 69.47 18.98
C ASN A 517 2.39 69.42 17.48
N GLU A 518 1.44 68.58 17.06
CA GLU A 518 1.11 68.35 15.65
C GLU A 518 0.42 69.53 14.96
N ASP A 519 -0.34 70.33 15.71
CA ASP A 519 -1.05 71.48 15.14
C ASP A 519 -0.16 72.71 14.94
N GLY A 520 1.05 72.69 15.50
CA GLY A 520 2.06 73.72 15.32
C GLY A 520 3.00 73.38 14.16
N SER A 521 4.06 74.18 14.03
CA SER A 521 5.22 73.79 13.21
C SER A 521 6.03 72.74 13.98
N PRO A 522 6.03 71.45 13.60
CA PRO A 522 6.76 70.43 14.33
C PRO A 522 8.26 70.76 14.32
N VAL A 523 8.91 70.55 15.48
CA VAL A 523 10.35 70.77 15.62
C VAL A 523 11.07 69.81 14.69
N THR A 524 11.97 70.35 13.87
CA THR A 524 12.84 69.55 13.01
C THR A 524 14.21 69.42 13.66
N LEU A 525 14.67 68.20 13.88
CA LEU A 525 15.97 67.89 14.45
C LEU A 525 16.83 67.12 13.46
N THR A 526 18.13 67.41 13.46
CA THR A 526 19.11 66.72 12.61
C THR A 526 19.81 65.62 13.40
N VAL A 527 19.71 64.39 12.90
CA VAL A 527 20.54 63.25 13.34
C VAL A 527 21.77 63.21 12.45
N LYS A 528 22.95 63.33 13.03
CA LYS A 528 24.23 63.18 12.32
C LYS A 528 24.78 61.77 12.51
N ALA A 529 25.41 61.23 11.47
CA ALA A 529 26.10 59.96 11.56
C ALA A 529 27.14 59.99 12.67
N PHE A 530 27.21 58.90 13.45
CA PHE A 530 28.19 58.65 14.50
C PHE A 530 28.11 59.57 15.72
N GLU A 531 27.09 60.42 15.81
CA GLU A 531 26.87 61.33 16.94
C GLU A 531 25.71 60.81 17.81
N LEU A 532 26.04 60.05 18.86
CA LEU A 532 25.07 59.62 19.87
C LEU A 532 24.77 60.76 20.85
N LYS A 533 23.55 60.77 21.39
CA LYS A 533 23.09 61.78 22.35
C LYS A 533 22.92 61.17 23.73
N SER A 534 23.21 61.98 24.75
CA SER A 534 22.95 61.67 26.14
C SER A 534 21.65 62.32 26.62
N SER A 535 21.22 61.99 27.83
CA SER A 535 20.06 62.64 28.46
C SER A 535 20.24 64.15 28.66
N ALA A 536 21.49 64.61 28.77
CA ALA A 536 21.83 66.02 28.88
C ALA A 536 21.57 66.80 27.58
N ASP A 537 21.62 66.12 26.43
CA ASP A 537 21.40 66.71 25.10
C ASP A 537 19.92 66.77 24.71
N ALA A 538 19.02 66.35 25.61
CA ALA A 538 17.61 66.19 25.28
C ALA A 538 16.93 67.52 24.96
N VAL A 539 16.36 67.60 23.75
CA VAL A 539 15.59 68.77 23.29
C VAL A 539 14.18 68.72 23.89
N THR A 540 13.73 69.85 24.45
CA THR A 540 12.37 69.99 24.98
C THR A 540 11.37 70.28 23.86
N ILE A 541 10.40 69.38 23.70
CA ILE A 541 9.25 69.56 22.82
C ILE A 541 8.06 70.02 23.65
N VAL A 542 7.54 71.21 23.36
CA VAL A 542 6.36 71.76 24.04
C VAL A 542 5.10 71.15 23.42
N LEU A 543 4.25 70.56 24.25
CA LEU A 543 2.97 69.98 23.83
C LEU A 543 1.84 70.84 24.37
N MET A 544 0.92 71.24 23.50
CA MET A 544 -0.24 72.04 23.87
C MET A 544 -1.45 71.14 24.06
N ARG A 545 -2.29 71.45 25.06
CA ARG A 545 -3.58 70.77 25.24
C ARG A 545 -4.51 71.07 24.06
N LYS A 546 -5.25 70.05 23.61
CA LYS A 546 -6.35 70.21 22.65
C LYS A 546 -7.72 70.02 23.30
#